data_AF-A0A6V8ET95-F1
#
_entry.id   AF-A0A6V8ET95-F1
#
_cell.length_a   1.000
_cell.length_b   1.000
_cell.length_c   1.000
_cell.angle_alpha   90.00
_cell.angle_beta   90.00
_cell.angle_gamma   90.00
#
_symmetry.space_group_name_H-M   'P 1'
#
loop_
_entity.id
_entity.type
_entity.pdbx_description
1 polymer ?
#
loop_
_entity_poly.entity_id
_entity_poly.type
_entity_poly.pdbx_seq_one_letter_code
_entity_poly.pdbx_strand_id
1 'polypeptide(L)'
;LFFGDQSEKTEYYYKDEIEGWLDGGHLYKFTTAWSRDQEEKIYVQHRLKEHGAEVWEWFENGAYFYICGDKQYMAKDVHRALIDIAIEHGG
;
A
#
# COMPACT_ATOMS: atom_id res chain seq x y z
N LEU A 1 -4.44 0.76 -4.81
CA LEU A 1 -3.01 1.05 -5.04
C LEU A 1 -2.40 1.56 -3.74
N PHE A 2 -1.37 0.87 -3.25
CA PHE A 2 -0.54 1.35 -2.15
C PHE A 2 0.74 1.95 -2.73
N PHE A 3 1.03 3.20 -2.39
CA PHE A 3 2.21 3.93 -2.85
C PHE A 3 2.96 4.51 -1.66
N GLY A 4 4.28 4.65 -1.75
CA GLY A 4 5.04 5.34 -0.72
C GLY A 4 6.42 5.76 -1.18
N ASP A 5 6.86 6.91 -0.66
CA ASP A 5 8.19 7.47 -0.87
C ASP A 5 8.53 8.40 0.33
N GLN A 6 9.44 9.35 0.16
CA GLN A 6 9.95 10.20 1.22
C GLN A 6 8.92 11.23 1.69
N SER A 7 8.45 12.12 0.80
CA SER A 7 7.52 13.19 1.14
C SER A 7 6.47 13.39 0.06
N GLU A 8 5.24 13.72 0.48
CA GLU A 8 4.16 14.08 -0.45
C GLU A 8 4.55 15.26 -1.34
N LYS A 9 5.29 16.22 -0.78
CA LYS A 9 5.58 17.48 -1.47
C LYS A 9 6.52 17.31 -2.67
N THR A 10 7.40 16.32 -2.61
CA THR A 10 8.54 16.20 -3.55
C THR A 10 8.57 14.88 -4.30
N GLU A 11 7.99 13.81 -3.76
CA GLU A 11 8.06 12.46 -4.33
C GLU A 11 6.67 11.87 -4.64
N TYR A 12 5.65 12.70 -4.76
CA TYR A 12 4.32 12.25 -5.20
C TYR A 12 4.26 12.17 -6.73
N TYR A 13 4.87 11.10 -7.25
CA TYR A 13 4.93 10.85 -8.69
C TYR A 13 3.53 10.63 -9.28
N TYR A 14 3.28 11.23 -10.44
CA TYR A 14 2.02 11.10 -11.20
C TYR A 14 0.77 11.46 -10.40
N LYS A 15 0.88 12.42 -9.48
CA LYS A 15 -0.22 12.84 -8.61
C LYS A 15 -1.49 13.14 -9.39
N ASP A 16 -1.41 14.03 -10.36
CA ASP A 16 -2.56 14.51 -11.11
C ASP A 16 -3.22 13.37 -11.92
N GLU A 17 -2.42 12.45 -12.49
CA GLU A 17 -2.94 11.29 -13.20
C GLU A 17 -3.63 10.29 -12.27
N ILE A 18 -3.03 10.01 -11.11
CA ILE A 18 -3.60 9.07 -10.11
C ILE A 18 -4.89 9.64 -9.52
N GLU A 19 -4.91 10.93 -9.18
CA GLU A 19 -6.11 11.62 -8.69
C GLU A 19 -7.21 11.64 -9.77
N GLY A 20 -6.84 11.87 -11.03
CA GLY A 20 -7.77 11.74 -12.16
C GLY A 20 -8.35 10.32 -12.31
N TRP A 21 -7.58 9.26 -12.04
CA TRP A 21 -8.09 7.89 -12.06
C TRP A 21 -9.02 7.58 -10.88
N LEU A 22 -8.79 8.16 -9.70
CA LEU A 22 -9.71 8.05 -8.57
C LEU A 22 -11.04 8.74 -8.89
N ASP A 23 -10.99 9.99 -9.33
CA ASP A 23 -12.18 10.79 -9.67
C ASP A 23 -12.98 10.15 -10.82
N GLY A 24 -12.28 9.56 -11.79
CA GLY A 24 -12.88 8.83 -12.91
C GLY A 24 -13.37 7.41 -12.59
N GLY A 25 -13.13 6.90 -11.38
CA GLY A 25 -13.50 5.55 -10.96
C GLY A 25 -12.68 4.41 -11.61
N HIS A 26 -11.57 4.74 -12.27
CA HIS A 26 -10.63 3.76 -12.84
C HIS A 26 -9.74 3.14 -11.76
N LEU A 27 -9.50 3.88 -10.67
CA LEU A 27 -8.83 3.39 -9.48
C LEU A 27 -9.82 3.39 -8.32
N TYR A 28 -10.04 2.22 -7.71
CA TYR A 28 -10.97 2.10 -6.59
C TYR A 28 -10.47 2.81 -5.33
N LYS A 29 -9.17 2.66 -5.02
CA LYS A 29 -8.58 3.18 -3.78
C LYS A 29 -7.10 3.49 -3.97
N PHE A 30 -6.66 4.60 -3.38
CA PHE A 30 -5.26 5.01 -3.33
C PHE A 30 -4.86 5.29 -1.89
N THR A 31 -3.81 4.61 -1.43
CA THR A 31 -3.30 4.73 -0.06
C THR A 31 -1.82 5.07 -0.11
N THR A 32 -1.43 6.17 0.53
CA THR A 32 -0.06 6.70 0.52
C THR A 32 0.68 6.46 1.84
N ALA A 33 1.99 6.31 1.75
CA ALA A 33 2.89 6.19 2.88
C ALA A 33 4.11 7.11 2.67
N TRP A 34 4.17 8.20 3.44
CA TRP A 34 5.27 9.16 3.37
C TRP A 34 6.22 8.94 4.53
N SER A 35 7.45 8.51 4.24
CA SER A 35 8.38 8.10 5.29
C SER A 35 9.03 9.26 6.05
N ARG A 36 8.87 10.52 5.59
CA ARG A 36 9.53 11.71 6.14
C ARG A 36 8.61 12.91 6.40
N ASP A 37 7.30 12.78 6.18
CA ASP A 37 6.35 13.88 6.45
C ASP A 37 5.98 14.02 7.94
N GLN A 38 6.38 13.04 8.75
CA GLN A 38 6.21 13.02 10.20
C GLN A 38 7.40 12.33 10.89
N GLU A 39 7.46 12.41 12.23
CA GLU A 39 8.54 11.83 13.04
C GLU A 39 8.63 10.31 12.89
N GLU A 40 7.49 9.63 12.93
CA GLU A 40 7.40 8.19 12.76
C GLU A 40 7.45 7.78 11.29
N LYS A 41 8.27 6.78 10.96
CA LYS A 41 8.40 6.32 9.58
C LYS A 41 7.20 5.48 9.16
N ILE A 42 6.43 5.98 8.20
CA ILE A 42 5.30 5.26 7.61
C ILE A 42 5.73 4.69 6.26
N TYR A 43 5.60 3.37 6.11
CA TYR A 43 5.89 2.64 4.87
C TYR A 43 4.64 1.89 4.38
N VAL A 44 4.68 1.40 3.14
CA VAL A 44 3.54 0.69 2.52
C VAL A 44 3.12 -0.55 3.30
N GLN A 45 4.05 -1.27 3.94
CA GLN A 45 3.72 -2.41 4.80
C GLN A 45 2.95 -2.01 6.06
N HIS A 46 3.14 -0.78 6.58
CA HIS A 46 2.35 -0.27 7.70
C HIS A 46 0.92 0.00 7.26
N ARG A 47 0.74 0.62 6.08
CA ARG A 47 -0.58 0.87 5.48
C ARG A 47 -1.31 -0.43 5.12
N LEU A 48 -0.60 -1.44 4.63
CA LEU A 48 -1.19 -2.76 4.38
C LEU A 48 -1.78 -3.35 5.66
N LYS A 49 -1.05 -3.29 6.78
CA LYS A 49 -1.55 -3.78 8.07
C LYS A 49 -2.73 -2.97 8.60
N GLU A 50 -2.68 -1.64 8.48
CA GLU A 50 -3.81 -0.75 8.84
C GLU A 50 -5.11 -1.12 8.10
N HIS A 51 -4.98 -1.55 6.84
CA HIS A 51 -6.09 -2.00 6.00
C HIS A 51 -6.22 -3.54 5.93
N GLY A 52 -5.65 -4.27 6.90
CA GLY A 52 -5.48 -5.73 6.83
C GLY A 52 -6.77 -6.50 6.53
N ALA A 53 -7.86 -6.19 7.23
CA ALA A 53 -9.15 -6.86 7.04
C ALA A 53 -9.70 -6.70 5.62
N GLU A 54 -9.64 -5.49 5.05
CA GLU A 54 -10.10 -5.20 3.68
C GLU A 54 -9.20 -5.86 2.64
N VAL A 55 -7.88 -5.84 2.87
CA VAL A 55 -6.91 -6.55 2.01
C VAL A 55 -7.17 -8.05 2.02
N TRP A 56 -7.48 -8.64 3.18
CA TRP A 56 -7.82 -10.06 3.28
C TRP A 56 -9.13 -10.38 2.54
N GLU A 57 -10.17 -9.57 2.72
CA GLU A 57 -11.43 -9.71 1.97
C GLU A 57 -11.18 -9.73 0.45
N TRP A 58 -10.29 -8.89 -0.08
CA TRP A 58 -9.93 -8.93 -1.49
C TRP A 58 -9.27 -10.26 -1.90
N PHE A 59 -8.39 -10.82 -1.06
CA PHE A 59 -7.79 -12.13 -1.32
C PHE A 59 -8.82 -13.25 -1.30
N GLU A 60 -9.77 -13.25 -0.36
CA GLU A 60 -10.87 -14.22 -0.33
C GLU A 60 -11.74 -14.15 -1.59
N ASN A 61 -11.88 -12.95 -2.17
CA ASN A 61 -12.56 -12.72 -3.44
C ASN A 61 -11.69 -13.02 -4.68
N GLY A 62 -10.49 -13.60 -4.51
CA GLY A 62 -9.63 -14.05 -5.61
C GLY A 62 -8.76 -12.96 -6.24
N ALA A 63 -8.46 -11.88 -5.51
CA ALA A 63 -7.61 -10.81 -6.01
C ALA A 63 -6.18 -11.26 -6.30
N TYR A 64 -5.57 -10.62 -7.31
CA TYR A 64 -4.14 -10.71 -7.58
C TYR A 64 -3.39 -9.60 -6.86
N PHE A 65 -2.25 -9.93 -6.24
CA PHE A 65 -1.38 -8.95 -5.62
C PHE A 65 -0.10 -8.77 -6.44
N TYR A 66 0.23 -7.52 -6.72
CA TYR A 66 1.45 -7.13 -7.44
C TYR A 66 2.33 -6.27 -6.54
N ILE A 67 3.63 -6.50 -6.61
CA ILE A 67 4.64 -5.73 -5.88
C ILE A 67 5.74 -5.30 -6.84
N CYS A 68 6.11 -4.02 -6.76
CA CYS A 68 7.18 -3.42 -7.55
C CYS A 68 7.95 -2.43 -6.68
N GLY A 69 9.28 -2.40 -6.81
CA GLY A 69 10.16 -1.50 -6.07
C GLY A 69 11.39 -2.22 -5.53
N ASP A 70 11.92 -1.74 -4.41
CA ASP A 70 13.13 -2.30 -3.81
C ASP A 70 12.95 -3.78 -3.41
N LYS A 71 13.82 -4.63 -3.97
CA LYS A 71 13.83 -6.06 -3.71
C LYS A 71 14.49 -6.41 -2.37
N GLN A 72 15.44 -5.60 -1.90
CA GLN A 72 16.30 -5.99 -0.77
C GLN A 72 15.58 -5.90 0.57
N TYR A 73 14.79 -4.85 0.76
CA TYR A 73 14.10 -4.51 2.00
C TYR A 73 12.58 -4.48 1.80
N MET A 74 12.08 -3.61 0.91
CA MET A 74 10.63 -3.36 0.79
C MET A 74 9.85 -4.63 0.46
N ALA A 75 10.33 -5.43 -0.51
CA ALA A 75 9.66 -6.66 -0.89
C ALA A 75 9.52 -7.68 0.25
N LYS A 76 10.52 -7.77 1.13
CA LYS A 76 10.48 -8.70 2.28
C LYS A 76 9.50 -8.23 3.35
N ASP A 77 9.48 -6.94 3.63
CA ASP A 77 8.61 -6.35 4.64
C ASP A 77 7.14 -6.41 4.22
N VAL A 78 6.85 -6.16 2.94
CA VAL A 78 5.50 -6.35 2.38
C VAL A 78 5.08 -7.81 2.45
N HIS A 79 5.95 -8.75 2.04
CA HIS A 79 5.63 -10.17 2.13
C HIS A 79 5.33 -10.60 3.58
N ARG A 80 6.11 -10.11 4.55
CA ARG A 80 5.85 -10.35 5.98
C ARG A 80 4.51 -9.77 6.41
N ALA A 81 4.19 -8.54 6.01
CA ALA A 81 2.91 -7.92 6.32
C ALA A 81 1.71 -8.72 5.77
N LEU A 82 1.82 -9.26 4.55
CA LEU A 82 0.77 -10.11 3.98
C LEU A 82 0.58 -11.41 4.77
N ILE A 83 1.67 -12.04 5.24
CA ILE A 83 1.58 -13.20 6.13
C ILE A 83 0.87 -12.83 7.44
N ASP A 84 1.26 -11.71 8.06
CA ASP A 84 0.66 -11.26 9.32
C ASP A 84 -0.85 -10.99 9.15
N ILE A 85 -1.25 -10.34 8.04
CA ILE A 85 -2.66 -10.10 7.67
C ILE A 85 -3.41 -11.42 7.54
N ALA A 86 -2.83 -12.42 6.87
CA ALA A 86 -3.45 -13.73 6.71
C ALA A 86 -3.63 -14.46 8.05
N ILE A 87 -2.65 -14.36 8.96
CA ILE A 87 -2.76 -14.93 10.32
C ILE A 87 -3.84 -14.23 11.13
N GLU A 88 -3.93 -12.90 11.04
CA GLU A 88 -4.85 -12.10 11.86
C GLU A 88 -6.30 -12.19 11.37
N HIS A 89 -6.52 -12.20 10.05
CA HIS A 89 -7.85 -12.09 9.45
C HIS A 89 -8.34 -13.37 8.75
N GLY A 90 -7.47 -14.37 8.56
CA GLY A 90 -7.78 -15.59 7.81
C GLY A 90 -8.53 -16.69 8.55
N GLY A 91 -8.60 -16.63 9.88
CA GLY A 91 -9.26 -17.64 10.72
C GLY A 91 -8.39 -18.84 11.10
#